data_AF-X1R429-F1
#
_entry.id   AF-X1R429-F1
#
_cell.length_a   1.000
_cell.length_b   1.000
_cell.length_c   1.000
_cell.angle_alpha   90.00
_cell.angle_beta   90.00
_cell.angle_gamma   90.00
#
_symmetry.space_group_name_H-M   'P 1'
#
loop_
_entity.id
_entity.type
_entity.pdbx_description
1 polymer ?
#
loop_
_entity_poly.entity_id
_entity_poly.type
_entity_poly.pdbx_seq_one_letter_code
_entity_poly.pdbx_strand_id
1 'polypeptide(L)'
;QFAQPLFEFSGACAGCGETPYLKVLTQLFGDRMMVANATGCSSIYGGTAPSTPFRANKEGKGVAWANSLFEDNAEYGFGMALGVSKLRDRITLKMEGAILSNSFSGETKEVFREWIETKDDAKKSVEASSKVIPLLEKEKDPLAKEILALKQYLVKKSVWAIGGDGWAYDIGYGGLDHVMASGKDINIMVLDTEVYSNTGGQSSKATPVGAVAKFAASGKKIRKKDLGAMLITYGYVYVTQVAMGASQSQYLKAIKEAEAYPGPSLIIAYSPCINHGLRRGMNKS
;
A
#
# COMPACT_ATOMS: atom_id res chain seq x y z
N GLN A 1 -9.07 -17.38 -4.38
CA GLN A 1 -8.21 -17.73 -3.23
C GLN A 1 -7.02 -18.63 -3.62
N PHE A 2 -6.72 -18.83 -4.92
CA PHE A 2 -5.60 -19.69 -5.36
C PHE A 2 -4.23 -19.01 -5.37
N ALA A 3 -4.18 -17.67 -5.25
CA ALA A 3 -2.93 -16.95 -5.08
C ALA A 3 -2.36 -17.17 -3.68
N GLN A 4 -1.04 -17.33 -3.57
CA GLN A 4 -0.36 -17.50 -2.29
C GLN A 4 -0.55 -16.24 -1.42
N PRO A 5 -1.01 -16.36 -0.16
CA PRO A 5 -1.00 -15.23 0.77
C PRO A 5 0.44 -14.90 1.19
N LEU A 6 0.78 -13.61 1.20
CA LEU A 6 2.09 -13.15 1.70
C LEU A 6 1.97 -12.43 3.06
N PHE A 7 0.80 -12.55 3.70
CA PHE A 7 0.53 -12.14 5.08
C PHE A 7 -0.22 -13.28 5.78
N GLU A 8 0.47 -14.00 6.67
CA GLU A 8 -0.02 -15.23 7.31
C GLU A 8 0.34 -15.25 8.81
N PHE A 9 -0.49 -15.88 9.64
CA PHE A 9 -0.20 -16.18 11.05
C PHE A 9 0.26 -15.00 11.93
N SER A 10 -0.32 -13.81 11.69
CA SER A 10 -0.09 -12.63 12.53
C SER A 10 -0.57 -12.81 13.98
N GLY A 11 0.00 -12.05 14.91
CA GLY A 11 -0.43 -11.99 16.32
C GLY A 11 -1.74 -11.22 16.58
N ALA A 12 -2.57 -11.01 15.56
CA ALA A 12 -3.85 -10.31 15.70
C ALA A 12 -4.87 -11.14 16.49
N CYS A 13 -5.92 -10.49 17.00
CA CYS A 13 -7.01 -11.16 17.71
C CYS A 13 -7.72 -12.21 16.83
N ALA A 14 -8.30 -13.23 17.46
CA ALA A 14 -9.14 -14.20 16.76
C ALA A 14 -10.34 -13.50 16.09
N GLY A 15 -10.46 -13.65 14.76
CA GLY A 15 -11.50 -12.98 13.98
C GLY A 15 -11.27 -11.46 13.80
N CYS A 16 -10.04 -10.96 13.94
CA CYS A 16 -9.70 -9.57 13.67
C CYS A 16 -10.21 -9.13 12.28
N GLY A 17 -10.91 -7.99 12.24
CA GLY A 17 -11.47 -7.44 11.00
C GLY A 17 -10.45 -6.79 10.06
N GLU A 18 -9.23 -6.50 10.53
CA GLU A 18 -8.21 -5.83 9.72
C GLU A 18 -7.45 -6.80 8.79
N THR A 19 -7.04 -7.96 9.31
CA THR A 19 -6.12 -8.88 8.62
C THR A 19 -6.66 -9.52 7.33
N PRO A 20 -7.97 -9.78 7.14
CA PRO A 20 -8.48 -10.29 5.87
C PRO A 20 -8.23 -9.33 4.70
N TYR A 21 -8.32 -8.02 4.92
CA TYR A 21 -8.01 -7.01 3.91
C TYR A 21 -6.55 -7.11 3.47
N LEU A 22 -5.62 -7.11 4.43
CA LEU A 22 -4.19 -7.21 4.17
C LEU A 22 -3.82 -8.52 3.48
N LYS A 23 -4.40 -9.66 3.91
CA LYS A 23 -4.17 -10.95 3.28
C LYS A 23 -4.48 -10.90 1.78
N VAL A 24 -5.67 -10.44 1.41
CA VAL A 24 -6.09 -10.37 0.00
C VAL A 24 -5.30 -9.33 -0.78
N LEU A 25 -4.93 -8.22 -0.15
CA LEU A 25 -4.09 -7.19 -0.75
C LEU A 25 -2.73 -7.77 -1.18
N THR A 26 -2.09 -8.53 -0.28
CA THR A 26 -0.81 -9.19 -0.60
C THR A 26 -0.94 -10.30 -1.64
N GLN A 27 -2.10 -10.96 -1.73
CA GLN A 27 -2.37 -11.96 -2.79
C GLN A 27 -2.44 -11.34 -4.19
N LEU A 28 -2.74 -10.04 -4.30
CA LEU A 28 -2.87 -9.34 -5.58
C LEU A 28 -1.59 -8.60 -5.99
N PHE A 29 -0.90 -7.98 -5.03
CA PHE A 29 0.18 -7.03 -5.32
C PHE A 29 1.48 -7.34 -4.57
N GLY A 30 1.49 -8.33 -3.68
CA GLY A 30 2.55 -8.53 -2.69
C GLY A 30 3.93 -8.85 -3.25
N ASP A 31 4.05 -9.25 -4.52
CA ASP A 31 5.32 -9.51 -5.21
C ASP A 31 6.09 -8.23 -5.59
N ARG A 32 5.41 -7.08 -5.64
CA ARG A 32 5.95 -5.76 -5.99
C ARG A 32 5.52 -4.66 -5.01
N MET A 33 5.01 -5.05 -3.85
CA MET A 33 4.43 -4.14 -2.86
C MET A 33 5.49 -3.59 -1.89
N MET A 34 5.38 -2.30 -1.60
CA MET A 34 6.08 -1.64 -0.48
C MET A 34 5.03 -1.06 0.47
N VAL A 35 5.18 -1.30 1.77
CA VAL A 35 4.26 -0.86 2.81
C VAL A 35 4.96 0.07 3.78
N ALA A 36 4.49 1.30 3.85
CA ALA A 36 4.62 2.17 5.01
C ALA A 36 3.44 1.89 5.95
N ASN A 37 3.70 1.49 7.19
CA ASN A 37 2.66 1.18 8.16
C ASN A 37 2.68 2.17 9.32
N ALA A 38 1.55 2.82 9.59
CA ALA A 38 1.39 3.68 10.75
C ALA A 38 1.41 2.85 12.03
N THR A 39 1.87 3.44 13.12
CA THR A 39 1.81 2.79 14.44
C THR A 39 0.36 2.56 14.87
N GLY A 40 0.02 1.34 15.27
CA GLY A 40 -1.34 0.94 15.64
C GLY A 40 -1.47 -0.58 15.67
N CYS A 41 -2.70 -1.12 15.70
CA CYS A 41 -2.89 -2.58 15.68
C CYS A 41 -2.14 -3.22 14.50
N SER A 42 -2.23 -2.60 13.32
CA SER A 42 -1.58 -3.09 12.11
C SER A 42 -0.05 -3.15 12.17
N SER A 43 0.62 -2.26 12.92
CA SER A 43 2.05 -2.41 13.17
C SER A 43 2.36 -3.44 14.25
N ILE A 44 1.52 -3.56 15.28
CA ILE A 44 1.72 -4.54 16.35
C ILE A 44 1.60 -5.97 15.83
N TYR A 45 0.49 -6.32 15.18
CA TYR A 45 0.35 -7.66 14.62
C TYR A 45 1.21 -7.86 13.36
N GLY A 46 1.66 -6.78 12.72
CA GLY A 46 2.42 -6.77 11.47
C GLY A 46 3.94 -6.81 11.63
N GLY A 47 4.48 -6.45 12.80
CA GLY A 47 5.92 -6.26 12.98
C GLY A 47 6.43 -6.34 14.43
N THR A 48 5.77 -7.06 15.34
CA THR A 48 6.30 -7.30 16.70
C THR A 48 7.35 -8.41 16.70
N ALA A 49 8.61 -8.04 16.91
CA ALA A 49 9.71 -9.00 17.01
C ALA A 49 9.44 -10.08 18.09
N PRO A 50 9.81 -11.34 17.84
CA PRO A 50 10.54 -11.85 16.67
C PRO A 50 9.64 -12.33 15.51
N SER A 51 8.32 -12.21 15.62
CA SER A 51 7.38 -12.79 14.65
C SER A 51 6.95 -11.76 13.61
N THR A 52 7.20 -12.06 12.32
CA THR A 52 6.73 -11.22 11.20
C THR A 52 5.78 -12.04 10.32
N PRO A 53 4.52 -11.59 10.11
CA PRO A 53 3.55 -12.32 9.29
C PRO A 53 3.75 -12.15 7.79
N PHE A 54 4.55 -11.16 7.38
CA PHE A 54 4.90 -10.95 5.98
C PHE A 54 5.95 -11.96 5.55
N ARG A 55 5.73 -12.61 4.41
CA ARG A 55 6.65 -13.62 3.85
C ARG A 55 6.90 -13.40 2.37
N ALA A 56 8.01 -13.95 1.90
CA ALA A 56 8.25 -14.06 0.46
C ALA A 56 7.43 -15.20 -0.16
N ASN A 57 7.15 -15.04 -1.45
CA ASN A 57 6.64 -16.08 -2.34
C ASN A 57 7.78 -17.06 -2.72
N LYS A 58 7.48 -18.04 -3.57
CA LYS A 58 8.46 -19.06 -4.02
C LYS A 58 9.65 -18.49 -4.80
N GLU A 59 9.52 -17.30 -5.40
CA GLU A 59 10.59 -16.61 -6.13
C GLU A 59 11.42 -15.68 -5.22
N GLY A 60 11.17 -15.68 -3.91
CA GLY A 60 11.83 -14.79 -2.96
C GLY A 60 11.32 -13.34 -2.99
N LYS A 61 10.24 -13.06 -3.74
CA LYS A 61 9.60 -11.74 -3.80
C LYS A 61 8.53 -11.63 -2.73
N GLY A 62 8.43 -10.48 -2.08
CA GLY A 62 7.44 -10.23 -1.05
C GLY A 62 7.30 -8.76 -0.72
N VAL A 63 6.54 -8.48 0.32
CA VAL A 63 6.25 -7.12 0.77
C VAL A 63 7.47 -6.55 1.48
N ALA A 64 7.99 -5.42 0.99
CA ALA A 64 8.93 -4.61 1.77
C ALA A 64 8.12 -3.80 2.78
N TRP A 65 8.18 -4.16 4.07
CA TRP A 65 7.38 -3.55 5.12
C TRP A 65 8.24 -2.71 6.06
N ALA A 66 7.76 -1.52 6.41
CA ALA A 66 8.38 -0.68 7.43
C ALA A 66 7.34 0.14 8.20
N ASN A 67 7.58 0.33 9.49
CA ASN A 67 6.86 1.25 10.35
C ASN A 67 7.82 2.38 10.75
N SER A 68 7.46 3.61 10.40
CA SER A 68 8.18 4.80 10.86
C SER A 68 7.61 5.23 12.22
N LEU A 69 6.66 6.17 12.24
CA LEU A 69 5.98 6.62 13.44
C LEU A 69 4.46 6.52 13.28
N PHE A 70 3.73 7.08 14.27
CA PHE A 70 2.28 7.10 14.24
C PHE A 70 1.77 8.22 13.33
N GLU A 71 2.45 9.36 13.35
CA GLU A 71 2.05 10.64 12.78
C GLU A 71 2.47 10.83 11.32
N ASP A 72 3.54 10.16 10.86
CA ASP A 72 4.24 10.48 9.61
C ASP A 72 4.02 9.46 8.47
N ASN A 73 3.09 8.53 8.65
CA ASN A 73 3.01 7.35 7.77
C ASN A 73 2.67 7.68 6.31
N ALA A 74 1.87 8.72 6.07
CA ALA A 74 1.54 9.11 4.69
C ALA A 74 2.78 9.66 4.00
N GLU A 75 3.52 10.53 4.69
CA GLU A 75 4.75 11.17 4.27
C GLU A 75 5.87 10.14 4.08
N TYR A 76 5.93 9.14 4.96
CA TYR A 76 6.87 8.05 4.87
C TYR A 76 6.64 7.20 3.62
N GLY A 77 5.37 6.80 3.37
CA GLY A 77 4.99 6.12 2.13
C GLY A 77 5.23 6.99 0.89
N PHE A 78 4.98 8.30 0.98
CA PHE A 78 5.26 9.26 -0.08
C PHE A 78 6.76 9.35 -0.40
N GLY A 79 7.62 9.34 0.63
CA GLY A 79 9.06 9.27 0.48
C GLY A 79 9.51 8.00 -0.25
N MET A 80 8.91 6.83 0.06
CA MET A 80 9.15 5.59 -0.69
C MET A 80 8.75 5.73 -2.16
N ALA A 81 7.56 6.28 -2.45
CA ALA A 81 7.07 6.48 -3.81
C ALA A 81 7.98 7.40 -4.62
N LEU A 82 8.42 8.53 -4.04
CA LEU A 82 9.37 9.44 -4.67
C LEU A 82 10.73 8.77 -4.91
N GLY A 83 11.24 8.02 -3.92
CA GLY A 83 12.50 7.28 -4.05
C GLY A 83 12.46 6.27 -5.20
N VAL A 84 11.40 5.47 -5.28
CA VAL A 84 11.18 4.52 -6.38
C VAL A 84 11.10 5.25 -7.73
N SER A 85 10.31 6.32 -7.81
CA SER A 85 10.18 7.11 -9.04
C SER A 85 11.54 7.63 -9.51
N LYS A 86 12.35 8.20 -8.61
CA LYS A 86 13.67 8.73 -8.98
C LYS A 86 14.66 7.66 -9.42
N LEU A 87 14.57 6.45 -8.86
CA LEU A 87 15.39 5.32 -9.29
C LEU A 87 14.95 4.81 -10.67
N ARG A 88 13.65 4.82 -10.97
CA ARG A 88 13.12 4.49 -12.31
C ARG A 88 13.45 5.56 -13.36
N ASP A 89 13.41 6.84 -13.00
CA ASP A 89 13.87 7.95 -13.85
C ASP A 89 15.36 7.77 -14.19
N ARG A 90 16.18 7.40 -13.19
CA ARG A 90 17.60 7.12 -13.38
C ARG A 90 17.84 5.95 -14.33
N ILE A 91 17.05 4.88 -14.24
CA ILE A 91 17.12 3.76 -15.20
C ILE A 91 16.78 4.25 -16.61
N THR A 92 15.71 5.04 -16.74
CA THR A 92 15.25 5.60 -18.02
C THR A 92 16.38 6.40 -18.69
N LEU A 93 16.99 7.34 -17.96
CA LEU A 93 18.12 8.14 -18.47
C LEU A 93 19.31 7.28 -18.92
N LYS A 94 19.62 6.20 -18.20
CA LYS A 94 20.70 5.27 -18.57
C LYS A 94 20.37 4.49 -19.83
N MET A 95 19.12 4.01 -19.95
CA MET A 95 18.64 3.30 -21.13
C MET A 95 18.62 4.22 -22.37
N GLU A 96 18.19 5.47 -22.23
CA GLU A 96 18.24 6.48 -23.30
C GLU A 96 19.67 6.73 -23.77
N GLY A 97 20.62 6.89 -22.82
CA GLY A 97 22.04 7.00 -23.14
C GLY A 97 22.59 5.78 -23.88
N ALA A 98 22.18 4.58 -23.48
CA ALA A 98 22.56 3.33 -24.14
C ALA A 98 21.94 3.17 -25.55
N ILE A 99 20.73 3.68 -25.77
CA ILE A 99 20.08 3.70 -27.09
C ILE A 99 20.88 4.57 -28.08
N LEU A 100 21.39 5.71 -27.62
CA LEU A 100 22.17 6.65 -28.44
C LEU A 100 23.62 6.20 -28.68
N SER A 101 24.16 5.31 -27.85
CA SER A 101 25.54 4.83 -27.99
C SER A 101 25.67 3.72 -29.04
N ASN A 102 26.87 3.49 -29.57
CA ASN A 102 27.15 2.37 -30.48
C ASN A 102 27.54 1.07 -29.73
N SER A 103 27.51 1.09 -28.38
CA SER A 103 27.98 -0.03 -27.55
C SER A 103 26.96 -1.16 -27.38
N PHE A 104 25.68 -0.91 -27.68
CA PHE A 104 24.58 -1.86 -27.45
C PHE A 104 24.03 -2.39 -28.76
N SER A 105 23.63 -3.67 -28.75
CA SER A 105 23.01 -4.32 -29.91
C SER A 105 21.65 -3.69 -30.26
N GLY A 106 21.22 -3.82 -31.52
CA GLY A 106 19.88 -3.35 -31.94
C GLY A 106 18.75 -3.96 -31.11
N GLU A 107 18.86 -5.26 -30.79
CA GLU A 107 17.90 -5.98 -29.93
C GLU A 107 17.81 -5.36 -28.53
N THR A 108 18.95 -5.10 -27.88
CA THR A 108 19.00 -4.48 -26.55
C THR A 108 18.32 -3.10 -26.55
N LYS A 109 18.56 -2.31 -27.61
CA LYS A 109 17.96 -0.98 -27.76
C LYS A 109 16.44 -1.03 -27.94
N GLU A 110 15.92 -1.97 -28.73
CA GLU A 110 14.47 -2.12 -28.87
C GLU A 110 13.79 -2.48 -27.54
N VAL A 111 14.39 -3.41 -26.78
CA VAL A 111 13.85 -3.79 -25.46
C VAL A 111 13.89 -2.64 -24.46
N PHE A 112 14.91 -1.77 -24.53
CA PHE A 112 14.94 -0.54 -23.72
C PHE A 112 13.82 0.42 -24.08
N ARG A 113 13.54 0.63 -25.38
CA ARG A 113 12.41 1.47 -25.80
C ARG A 113 11.08 0.90 -25.32
N GLU A 114 10.89 -0.42 -25.47
CA GLU A 114 9.70 -1.12 -24.97
C GLU A 114 9.54 -0.90 -23.45
N TRP A 115 10.61 -1.06 -22.67
CA TRP A 115 10.56 -0.83 -21.23
C TRP A 115 10.22 0.62 -20.88
N ILE A 116 10.85 1.61 -21.54
CA ILE A 116 10.61 3.03 -21.28
C ILE A 116 9.14 3.39 -21.54
N GLU A 117 8.55 2.92 -22.64
CA GLU A 117 7.14 3.17 -23.00
C GLU A 117 6.16 2.51 -22.03
N THR A 118 6.54 1.38 -21.43
CA THR A 118 5.64 0.55 -20.62
C THR A 118 5.94 0.58 -19.12
N LYS A 119 6.93 1.35 -18.68
CA LYS A 119 7.44 1.34 -17.30
C LYS A 119 6.37 1.67 -16.25
N ASP A 120 5.33 2.42 -16.60
CA ASP A 120 4.31 2.87 -15.64
C ASP A 120 3.06 1.95 -15.61
N ASP A 121 3.04 0.90 -16.44
CA ASP A 121 2.06 -0.19 -16.40
C ASP A 121 2.60 -1.38 -15.60
N ALA A 122 1.83 -1.84 -14.61
CA ALA A 122 2.27 -2.91 -13.72
C ALA A 122 2.55 -4.23 -14.44
N LYS A 123 1.71 -4.64 -15.40
CA LYS A 123 1.86 -5.93 -16.10
C LYS A 123 2.92 -5.82 -17.18
N LYS A 124 2.83 -4.78 -18.01
CA LYS A 124 3.78 -4.59 -19.11
C LYS A 124 5.19 -4.34 -18.61
N SER A 125 5.36 -3.63 -17.49
CA SER A 125 6.69 -3.47 -16.89
C SER A 125 7.29 -4.80 -16.43
N VAL A 126 6.51 -5.79 -15.98
CA VAL A 126 7.02 -7.14 -15.68
C VAL A 126 7.51 -7.82 -16.95
N GLU A 127 6.70 -7.81 -18.00
CA GLU A 127 7.02 -8.44 -19.28
C GLU A 127 8.29 -7.82 -19.89
N ALA A 128 8.36 -6.49 -19.99
CA ALA A 128 9.53 -5.78 -20.51
C ALA A 128 10.78 -6.03 -19.64
N SER A 129 10.65 -6.00 -18.30
CA SER A 129 11.77 -6.26 -17.39
C SER A 129 12.36 -7.66 -17.55
N SER A 130 11.51 -8.66 -17.84
CA SER A 130 11.95 -10.05 -18.06
C SER A 130 12.84 -10.21 -19.29
N LYS A 131 12.68 -9.33 -20.29
CA LYS A 131 13.50 -9.26 -21.50
C LYS A 131 14.79 -8.46 -21.27
N VAL A 132 14.72 -7.37 -20.49
CA VAL A 132 15.87 -6.50 -20.20
C VAL A 132 16.99 -7.24 -19.47
N ILE A 133 16.66 -8.01 -18.42
CA ILE A 133 17.67 -8.58 -17.51
C ILE A 133 18.64 -9.55 -18.23
N PRO A 134 18.18 -10.56 -18.99
CA PRO A 134 19.09 -11.50 -19.64
C PRO A 134 19.96 -10.88 -20.74
N LEU A 135 19.50 -9.80 -21.36
CA LEU A 135 20.30 -9.05 -22.35
C LEU A 135 21.42 -8.30 -21.63
N LEU A 136 21.10 -7.55 -20.58
CA LEU A 136 22.09 -6.81 -19.80
C LEU A 136 23.16 -7.71 -19.16
N GLU A 137 22.82 -8.94 -18.77
CA GLU A 137 23.78 -9.90 -18.20
C GLU A 137 24.85 -10.35 -19.21
N LYS A 138 24.59 -10.22 -20.51
CA LYS A 138 25.53 -10.54 -21.60
C LYS A 138 26.35 -9.32 -22.04
N GLU A 139 25.91 -8.12 -21.69
CA GLU A 139 26.55 -6.86 -22.09
C GLU A 139 27.80 -6.57 -21.23
N LYS A 140 28.85 -6.07 -21.88
CA LYS A 140 30.12 -5.73 -21.21
C LYS A 140 30.24 -4.24 -20.85
N ASP A 141 29.38 -3.41 -21.43
CA ASP A 141 29.39 -1.96 -21.23
C ASP A 141 29.13 -1.61 -19.73
N PRO A 142 29.88 -0.66 -19.15
CA PRO A 142 29.66 -0.22 -17.77
C PRO A 142 28.20 0.19 -17.47
N LEU A 143 27.49 0.81 -18.42
CA LEU A 143 26.08 1.18 -18.25
C LEU A 143 25.19 -0.03 -17.97
N ALA A 144 25.50 -1.19 -18.56
CA ALA A 144 24.72 -2.40 -18.32
C ALA A 144 24.79 -2.84 -16.85
N LYS A 145 25.99 -2.76 -16.26
CA LYS A 145 26.20 -3.07 -14.83
C LYS A 145 25.48 -2.08 -13.92
N GLU A 146 25.49 -0.80 -14.28
CA GLU A 146 24.79 0.24 -13.52
C GLU A 146 23.27 0.06 -13.56
N ILE A 147 22.69 -0.36 -14.69
CA ILE A 147 21.27 -0.68 -14.80
C ILE A 147 20.95 -1.97 -14.01
N LEU A 148 21.78 -3.00 -14.11
CA LEU A 148 21.60 -4.26 -13.37
C LEU A 148 21.65 -4.08 -11.84
N ALA A 149 22.46 -3.13 -11.35
CA ALA A 149 22.50 -2.78 -9.92
C ALA A 149 21.15 -2.23 -9.40
N LEU A 150 20.27 -1.78 -10.31
CA LEU A 150 18.94 -1.26 -10.02
C LEU A 150 17.83 -2.20 -10.52
N LYS A 151 18.14 -3.46 -10.86
CA LYS A 151 17.17 -4.40 -11.47
C LYS A 151 15.89 -4.60 -10.68
N GLN A 152 15.95 -4.47 -9.36
CA GLN A 152 14.78 -4.55 -8.47
C GLN A 152 13.76 -3.45 -8.75
N TYR A 153 14.16 -2.34 -9.37
CA TYR A 153 13.32 -1.22 -9.78
C TYR A 153 12.95 -1.25 -11.27
N LEU A 154 13.21 -2.32 -12.03
CA LEU A 154 12.73 -2.44 -13.41
C LEU A 154 11.21 -2.69 -13.44
N VAL A 155 10.69 -3.51 -12.52
CA VAL A 155 9.25 -3.75 -12.34
C VAL A 155 8.61 -2.61 -11.53
N LYS A 156 7.47 -2.08 -11.99
CA LYS A 156 6.73 -1.02 -11.27
C LYS A 156 6.38 -1.49 -9.86
N LYS A 157 6.69 -0.68 -8.84
CA LYS A 157 6.31 -0.96 -7.46
C LYS A 157 4.93 -0.43 -7.14
N SER A 158 4.24 -1.13 -6.26
CA SER A 158 2.96 -0.70 -5.68
C SER A 158 3.24 -0.18 -4.28
N VAL A 159 3.16 1.14 -4.06
CA VAL A 159 3.44 1.75 -2.76
C VAL A 159 2.14 1.96 -2.00
N TRP A 160 2.11 1.48 -0.76
CA TRP A 160 0.95 1.54 0.13
C TRP A 160 1.31 2.18 1.47
N ALA A 161 0.52 3.14 1.92
CA ALA A 161 0.51 3.58 3.31
C ALA A 161 -0.70 2.96 4.02
N ILE A 162 -0.47 2.15 5.05
CA ILE A 162 -1.50 1.40 5.77
C ILE A 162 -1.57 1.87 7.22
N GLY A 163 -2.77 2.11 7.74
CA GLY A 163 -2.92 2.49 9.14
C GLY A 163 -4.38 2.46 9.60
N GLY A 164 -4.58 2.60 10.91
CA GLY A 164 -5.92 2.64 11.51
C GLY A 164 -6.60 4.01 11.39
N ASP A 165 -7.84 4.09 11.85
CA ASP A 165 -8.60 5.34 11.84
C ASP A 165 -7.97 6.45 12.71
N GLY A 166 -7.37 6.09 13.85
CA GLY A 166 -6.69 7.08 14.69
C GLY A 166 -5.48 7.75 14.03
N TRP A 167 -4.83 7.09 13.08
CA TRP A 167 -3.83 7.74 12.25
C TRP A 167 -4.51 8.67 11.23
N ALA A 168 -5.38 8.13 10.39
CA ALA A 168 -5.90 8.81 9.21
C ALA A 168 -6.87 9.96 9.52
N TYR A 169 -7.67 9.83 10.56
CA TYR A 169 -8.67 10.84 10.91
C TYR A 169 -8.12 11.89 11.87
N ASP A 170 -7.15 11.53 12.70
CA ASP A 170 -6.61 12.35 13.78
C ASP A 170 -5.16 12.76 13.55
N ILE A 171 -4.18 12.02 14.07
CA ILE A 171 -2.79 12.51 14.23
C ILE A 171 -2.06 12.70 12.90
N GLY A 172 -2.26 11.79 11.95
CA GLY A 172 -1.60 11.82 10.64
C GLY A 172 -2.47 12.43 9.54
N TYR A 173 -3.63 13.02 9.88
CA TYR A 173 -4.53 13.56 8.87
C TYR A 173 -3.90 14.69 8.05
N GLY A 174 -3.12 15.59 8.67
CA GLY A 174 -2.46 16.68 7.96
C GLY A 174 -1.48 16.16 6.90
N GLY A 175 -0.70 15.14 7.25
CA GLY A 175 0.20 14.44 6.32
C GLY A 175 -0.54 13.71 5.22
N LEU A 176 -1.58 12.96 5.58
CA LEU A 176 -2.44 12.24 4.65
C LEU A 176 -3.08 13.18 3.62
N ASP A 177 -3.65 14.29 4.08
CA ASP A 177 -4.25 15.31 3.22
C ASP A 177 -3.23 15.89 2.24
N HIS A 178 -2.03 16.26 2.73
CA HIS A 178 -0.95 16.77 1.89
C HIS A 178 -0.49 15.77 0.81
N VAL A 179 -0.33 14.50 1.20
CA VAL A 179 0.08 13.43 0.27
C VAL A 179 -1.00 13.16 -0.77
N MET A 180 -2.27 13.17 -0.39
CA MET A 180 -3.40 13.05 -1.31
C MET A 180 -3.48 14.24 -2.27
N ALA A 181 -3.22 15.45 -1.77
CA ALA A 181 -3.18 16.65 -2.58
C ALA A 181 -2.01 16.65 -3.60
N SER A 182 -0.94 15.89 -3.37
CA SER A 182 0.26 15.89 -4.23
C SER A 182 0.03 15.36 -5.65
N GLY A 183 -1.05 14.60 -5.87
CA GLY A 183 -1.35 13.97 -7.16
C GLY A 183 -0.41 12.81 -7.53
N LYS A 184 0.46 12.34 -6.62
CA LYS A 184 1.37 11.21 -6.89
C LYS A 184 0.66 9.86 -6.75
N ASP A 185 1.14 8.88 -7.52
CA ASP A 185 0.71 7.47 -7.50
C ASP A 185 1.14 6.83 -6.17
N ILE A 186 0.21 6.82 -5.20
CA ILE A 186 0.33 6.18 -3.90
C ILE A 186 -1.04 5.73 -3.43
N ASN A 187 -1.10 4.53 -2.85
CA ASN A 187 -2.31 3.97 -2.30
C ASN A 187 -2.30 4.12 -0.76
N ILE A 188 -3.41 4.55 -0.18
CA ILE A 188 -3.61 4.61 1.26
C ILE A 188 -4.77 3.72 1.65
N MET A 189 -4.53 2.78 2.56
CA MET A 189 -5.56 1.92 3.15
C MET A 189 -5.75 2.27 4.62
N VAL A 190 -6.96 2.73 4.94
CA VAL A 190 -7.39 3.01 6.31
C VAL A 190 -8.22 1.84 6.81
N LEU A 191 -7.71 1.15 7.83
CA LEU A 191 -8.39 0.08 8.54
C LEU A 191 -9.24 0.72 9.64
N ASP A 192 -10.49 1.05 9.28
CA ASP A 192 -11.36 1.87 10.12
C ASP A 192 -12.09 1.01 11.15
N THR A 193 -11.54 1.00 12.37
CA THR A 193 -12.15 0.37 13.55
C THR A 193 -12.99 1.35 14.34
N GLU A 194 -13.09 2.60 13.91
CA GLU A 194 -13.82 3.69 14.57
C GLU A 194 -13.37 4.00 16.02
N VAL A 195 -12.25 3.46 16.48
CA VAL A 195 -11.64 3.70 17.80
C VAL A 195 -10.13 3.46 17.74
N TYR A 196 -9.38 3.98 18.71
CA TYR A 196 -7.96 3.61 18.84
C TYR A 196 -7.86 2.24 19.50
N SER A 197 -7.93 1.19 18.69
CA SER A 197 -8.04 -0.19 19.17
C SER A 197 -6.82 -0.61 20.00
N ASN A 198 -5.60 -0.37 19.49
CA ASN A 198 -4.35 -0.82 20.13
C ASN A 198 -4.15 -0.28 21.55
N THR A 199 -4.44 1.00 21.77
CA THR A 199 -4.22 1.67 23.05
C THR A 199 -5.41 1.53 24.02
N GLY A 200 -6.37 0.66 23.68
CA GLY A 200 -7.44 0.24 24.57
C GLY A 200 -8.77 0.95 24.37
N GLY A 201 -9.10 1.34 23.12
CA GLY A 201 -10.44 1.77 22.72
C GLY A 201 -10.75 3.23 23.07
N GLN A 202 -9.83 4.16 22.80
CA GLN A 202 -10.07 5.60 22.87
C GLN A 202 -10.96 6.06 21.72
N SER A 203 -11.79 7.06 21.97
CA SER A 203 -12.53 7.75 20.92
C SER A 203 -11.57 8.39 19.91
N SER A 204 -11.87 8.23 18.63
CA SER A 204 -11.25 8.93 17.50
C SER A 204 -12.22 9.92 16.86
N LYS A 205 -11.76 10.73 15.91
CA LYS A 205 -12.67 11.48 15.02
C LYS A 205 -13.49 10.57 14.10
N ALA A 206 -13.08 9.31 13.93
CA ALA A 206 -13.82 8.29 13.20
C ALA A 206 -14.92 7.59 14.04
N THR A 207 -14.92 7.74 15.36
CA THR A 207 -15.97 7.18 16.23
C THR A 207 -17.36 7.75 15.86
N PRO A 208 -18.41 6.93 15.69
CA PRO A 208 -19.74 7.39 15.33
C PRO A 208 -20.47 8.02 16.51
N VAL A 209 -21.57 8.73 16.21
CA VAL A 209 -22.43 9.33 17.23
C VAL A 209 -23.04 8.25 18.12
N GLY A 210 -23.07 8.49 19.44
CA GLY A 210 -23.65 7.57 20.42
C GLY A 210 -22.76 6.38 20.81
N ALA A 211 -21.66 6.11 20.10
CA ALA A 211 -20.73 5.06 20.50
C ALA A 211 -19.98 5.43 21.79
N VAL A 212 -19.88 4.44 22.68
CA VAL A 212 -19.17 4.56 23.96
C VAL A 212 -17.73 4.08 23.80
N ALA A 213 -16.78 4.93 24.15
CA ALA A 213 -15.35 4.66 24.11
C ALA A 213 -14.64 5.42 25.25
N LYS A 214 -13.35 5.17 25.51
CA LYS A 214 -12.59 6.02 26.43
C LYS A 214 -12.58 7.46 25.90
N PHE A 215 -12.76 8.44 26.80
CA PHE A 215 -12.99 9.86 26.48
C PHE A 215 -14.34 10.17 25.78
N ALA A 216 -15.20 9.18 25.60
CA ALA A 216 -16.59 9.32 25.15
C ALA A 216 -17.52 8.41 25.98
N ALA A 217 -17.38 8.46 27.31
CA ALA A 217 -18.04 7.52 28.24
C ALA A 217 -19.58 7.61 28.21
N SER A 218 -20.13 8.79 27.94
CA SER A 218 -21.57 9.03 27.78
C SER A 218 -22.04 8.96 26.32
N GLY A 219 -21.25 8.32 25.46
CA GLY A 219 -21.47 8.31 24.01
C GLY A 219 -20.89 9.55 23.33
N LYS A 220 -20.27 9.36 22.17
CA LYS A 220 -19.72 10.49 21.39
C LYS A 220 -20.86 11.38 20.88
N LYS A 221 -20.79 12.67 21.20
CA LYS A 221 -21.83 13.67 20.87
C LYS A 221 -21.76 14.17 19.42
N ILE A 222 -20.60 14.07 18.80
CA ILE A 222 -20.33 14.62 17.47
C ILE A 222 -20.31 13.48 16.45
N ARG A 223 -20.92 13.68 15.28
CA ARG A 223 -20.90 12.72 14.18
C ARG A 223 -19.48 12.31 13.77
N LYS A 224 -19.36 11.17 13.09
CA LYS A 224 -18.13 10.72 12.46
C LYS A 224 -17.63 11.77 11.46
N LYS A 225 -16.32 12.06 11.47
CA LYS A 225 -15.69 12.88 10.42
C LYS A 225 -15.79 12.14 9.10
N ASP A 226 -16.24 12.80 8.04
CA ASP A 226 -16.40 12.18 6.73
C ASP A 226 -15.11 12.35 5.90
N LEU A 227 -14.10 11.51 6.17
CA LEU A 227 -12.81 11.58 5.49
C LEU A 227 -12.95 11.38 3.98
N GLY A 228 -13.82 10.47 3.56
CA GLY A 228 -14.07 10.20 2.15
C GLY A 228 -14.63 11.42 1.44
N ALA A 229 -15.69 12.04 1.97
CA ALA A 229 -16.27 13.24 1.40
C ALA A 229 -15.27 14.41 1.36
N MET A 230 -14.43 14.57 2.38
CA MET A 230 -13.40 15.61 2.39
C MET A 230 -12.41 15.43 1.23
N LEU A 231 -11.88 14.23 1.00
CA LEU A 231 -10.89 14.02 -0.06
C LEU A 231 -11.47 13.99 -1.47
N ILE A 232 -12.76 13.65 -1.64
CA ILE A 232 -13.43 13.75 -2.95
C ILE A 232 -13.44 15.20 -3.46
N THR A 233 -13.38 16.20 -2.57
CA THR A 233 -13.35 17.62 -2.97
C THR A 233 -12.13 18.01 -3.81
N TYR A 234 -11.03 17.24 -3.75
CA TYR A 234 -9.86 17.46 -4.63
C TYR A 234 -10.18 17.17 -6.11
N GLY A 235 -11.14 16.27 -6.40
CA GLY A 235 -11.54 15.90 -7.75
C GLY A 235 -10.60 14.95 -8.50
N TYR A 236 -9.34 14.83 -8.09
CA TYR A 236 -8.34 13.93 -8.69
C TYR A 236 -7.83 12.82 -7.74
N VAL A 237 -8.43 12.68 -6.57
CA VAL A 237 -8.14 11.59 -5.63
C VAL A 237 -9.16 10.48 -5.86
N TYR A 238 -8.70 9.26 -6.12
CA TYR A 238 -9.58 8.10 -6.15
C TYR A 238 -9.98 7.76 -4.70
N VAL A 239 -11.28 7.75 -4.39
CA VAL A 239 -11.78 7.46 -3.04
C VAL A 239 -12.79 6.34 -3.08
N THR A 240 -12.61 5.35 -2.21
CA THR A 240 -13.55 4.24 -2.06
C THR A 240 -13.71 3.81 -0.61
N GLN A 241 -14.90 3.35 -0.26
CA GLN A 241 -15.18 2.73 1.03
C GLN A 241 -15.63 1.29 0.79
N VAL A 242 -15.11 0.37 1.59
CA VAL A 242 -15.28 -1.07 1.41
C VAL A 242 -15.64 -1.74 2.75
N ALA A 243 -16.40 -2.82 2.66
CA ALA A 243 -16.68 -3.70 3.79
C ALA A 243 -16.72 -5.14 3.28
N MET A 244 -15.69 -5.94 3.61
CA MET A 244 -15.54 -7.31 3.07
C MET A 244 -16.70 -8.22 3.49
N GLY A 245 -17.21 -8.05 4.71
CA GLY A 245 -18.39 -8.78 5.19
C GLY A 245 -19.67 -8.45 4.43
N ALA A 246 -19.75 -7.26 3.81
CA ALA A 246 -20.89 -6.86 2.98
C ALA A 246 -20.74 -7.30 1.52
N SER A 247 -19.56 -7.11 0.90
CA SER A 247 -19.32 -7.52 -0.48
C SER A 247 -17.83 -7.74 -0.77
N GLN A 248 -17.46 -9.02 -0.93
CA GLN A 248 -16.10 -9.41 -1.31
C GLN A 248 -15.78 -9.01 -2.77
N SER A 249 -16.77 -9.06 -3.66
CA SER A 249 -16.59 -8.67 -5.06
C SER A 249 -16.34 -7.17 -5.20
N GLN A 250 -17.04 -6.35 -4.40
CA GLN A 250 -16.81 -4.91 -4.36
C GLN A 250 -15.42 -4.58 -3.82
N TYR A 251 -14.97 -5.26 -2.76
CA TYR A 251 -13.59 -5.07 -2.26
C TYR A 251 -12.55 -5.39 -3.33
N LEU A 252 -12.66 -6.55 -4.00
CA LEU A 252 -11.73 -6.94 -5.07
C LEU A 252 -11.74 -5.98 -6.26
N LYS A 253 -12.89 -5.42 -6.62
CA LYS A 253 -13.01 -4.41 -7.66
C LYS A 253 -12.33 -3.11 -7.21
N ALA A 254 -12.69 -2.61 -6.03
CA ALA A 254 -12.24 -1.33 -5.50
C ALA A 254 -10.71 -1.25 -5.33
N ILE A 255 -10.06 -2.30 -4.81
CA ILE A 255 -8.60 -2.30 -4.64
C ILE A 255 -7.84 -2.44 -5.97
N LYS A 256 -8.42 -3.09 -6.99
CA LYS A 256 -7.84 -3.14 -8.34
C LYS A 256 -7.95 -1.79 -9.04
N GLU A 257 -9.09 -1.12 -8.91
CA GLU A 257 -9.31 0.22 -9.44
C GLU A 257 -8.39 1.24 -8.76
N ALA A 258 -8.30 1.19 -7.43
CA ALA A 258 -7.40 2.05 -6.65
C ALA A 258 -5.93 1.89 -7.08
N GLU A 259 -5.43 0.65 -7.19
CA GLU A 259 -4.02 0.40 -7.51
C GLU A 259 -3.67 0.72 -8.96
N ALA A 260 -4.64 0.62 -9.88
CA ALA A 260 -4.47 0.95 -11.28
C ALA A 260 -4.65 2.45 -11.57
N TYR A 261 -5.21 3.22 -10.64
CA TYR A 261 -5.42 4.65 -10.80
C TYR A 261 -4.07 5.38 -10.86
N PRO A 262 -3.78 6.19 -11.90
CA PRO A 262 -2.49 6.87 -12.06
C PRO A 262 -2.43 8.13 -11.19
N GLY A 263 -2.58 7.97 -9.88
CA GLY A 263 -2.68 9.06 -8.92
C GLY A 263 -2.95 8.58 -7.49
N PRO A 264 -3.30 9.51 -6.59
CA PRO A 264 -3.50 9.18 -5.18
C PRO A 264 -4.83 8.43 -4.98
N SER A 265 -4.79 7.35 -4.20
CA SER A 265 -5.93 6.49 -3.94
C SER A 265 -6.16 6.28 -2.45
N LEU A 266 -7.36 6.59 -1.96
CA LEU A 266 -7.80 6.30 -0.58
C LEU A 266 -8.83 5.15 -0.57
N ILE A 267 -8.53 4.12 0.23
CA ILE A 267 -9.43 3.01 0.55
C ILE A 267 -9.75 3.07 2.04
N ILE A 268 -11.02 3.27 2.40
CA ILE A 268 -11.49 3.18 3.79
C ILE A 268 -12.18 1.82 3.99
N ALA A 269 -11.56 0.94 4.76
CA ALA A 269 -12.02 -0.43 4.98
C ALA A 269 -12.62 -0.57 6.38
N TYR A 270 -13.94 -0.80 6.47
CA TYR A 270 -14.59 -1.06 7.76
C TYR A 270 -14.03 -2.34 8.39
N SER A 271 -13.45 -2.21 9.58
CA SER A 271 -12.68 -3.26 10.24
C SER A 271 -13.28 -3.57 11.61
N PRO A 272 -14.14 -4.59 11.71
CA PRO A 272 -14.70 -5.02 12.99
C PRO A 272 -13.62 -5.33 14.03
N CYS A 273 -13.85 -4.90 15.28
CA CYS A 273 -12.87 -5.01 16.36
C CYS A 273 -13.50 -5.53 17.65
N ILE A 274 -12.68 -6.17 18.51
CA ILE A 274 -13.10 -6.59 19.84
C ILE A 274 -13.59 -5.42 20.70
N ASN A 275 -13.09 -4.20 20.46
CA ASN A 275 -13.53 -2.99 21.16
C ASN A 275 -14.98 -2.60 20.84
N HIS A 276 -15.57 -3.14 19.76
CA HIS A 276 -16.99 -2.93 19.45
C HIS A 276 -17.92 -3.74 20.36
N GLY A 277 -17.41 -4.78 21.04
CA GLY A 277 -18.23 -5.63 21.90
C GLY A 277 -19.32 -6.40 21.15
N LEU A 278 -18.98 -6.99 20.00
CA LEU A 278 -19.93 -7.74 19.17
C LEU A 278 -20.57 -8.89 19.97
N ARG A 279 -21.87 -8.77 20.27
CA ARG A 279 -22.60 -9.69 21.17
C ARG A 279 -22.54 -11.17 20.73
N ARG A 280 -22.48 -11.43 19.42
CA ARG A 280 -22.44 -12.79 18.85
C ARG A 280 -21.03 -13.29 18.57
N GLY A 281 -20.00 -12.55 19.01
CA GLY A 281 -18.60 -12.86 18.77
C GLY A 281 -18.07 -12.35 17.43
N MET A 282 -16.73 -12.35 17.28
CA MET A 282 -16.03 -11.83 16.11
C MET A 282 -16.29 -12.62 14.81
N ASN A 283 -16.73 -13.88 14.90
CA ASN A 283 -17.07 -14.70 13.73
C ASN A 283 -18.40 -14.31 13.05
N LYS A 284 -19.13 -13.34 13.61
CA LYS A 284 -20.37 -12.76 13.06
C LYS A 284 -20.20 -11.30 12.63
N SER A 285 -18.95 -10.88 12.47
CA SER A 285 -18.58 -9.53 12.04
C SER A 285 -18.74 -9.30 10.53
#